data_AF-A0A959GWC1-F1
#
_entry.id   AF-A0A959GWC1-F1
#
_cell.length_a   1.000
_cell.length_b   1.000
_cell.length_c   1.000
_cell.angle_alpha   90.00
_cell.angle_beta   90.00
_cell.angle_gamma   90.00
#
_symmetry.space_group_name_H-M   'P 1'
#
loop_
_entity.id
_entity.type
_entity.pdbx_description
1 polymer ?
#
loop_
_entity_poly.entity_id
_entity_poly.type
_entity_poly.pdbx_seq_one_letter_code
_entity_poly.pdbx_strand_id
1 'polypeptide(L)'
;METGILLTPKSGEPIDNNGLQAPMSKEEDFFQLLGINPIPYRTYLGFELLIAEIEEKARRKDSALGEMARLVLKQLEKAPELRQPIENLDIVEQKRELISLMMAMVIPPATRRKSLA
;
A
#
# COMPACT_ATOMS: atom_id res chain seq x y z
N MET A 1 28.71 -41.63 16.86
CA MET A 1 29.06 -40.20 16.79
C MET A 1 29.64 -40.01 15.40
N GLU A 2 29.00 -39.34 14.44
CA GLU A 2 28.19 -38.13 14.48
C GLU A 2 26.98 -38.23 13.54
N THR A 3 25.91 -37.53 13.91
CA THR A 3 24.68 -37.36 13.15
C THR A 3 24.82 -36.22 12.16
N GLY A 4 24.95 -36.51 10.87
CA GLY A 4 24.83 -35.53 9.80
C GLY A 4 23.37 -35.38 9.38
N ILE A 5 22.69 -34.33 9.82
CA ILE A 5 21.32 -34.02 9.40
C ILE A 5 21.38 -33.48 7.96
N LEU A 6 21.00 -34.32 7.00
CA LEU A 6 20.67 -33.89 5.64
C LEU A 6 19.40 -33.04 5.70
N LEU A 7 19.55 -31.73 5.72
CA LEU A 7 18.45 -30.81 5.44
C LEU A 7 18.14 -30.91 3.95
N THR A 8 17.11 -31.68 3.60
CA THR A 8 16.50 -31.63 2.27
C THR A 8 15.84 -30.26 2.10
N PRO A 9 15.96 -29.62 0.92
CA PRO A 9 15.20 -28.41 0.64
C PRO A 9 13.69 -28.75 0.64
N LYS A 10 12.90 -27.96 1.37
CA LYS A 10 11.44 -28.07 1.37
C LYS A 10 10.91 -27.79 -0.03
N SER A 11 10.12 -28.74 -0.53
CA SER A 11 9.41 -28.69 -1.81
C SER A 11 8.54 -27.43 -1.92
N GLY A 12 8.82 -26.56 -2.90
CA GLY A 12 7.88 -25.49 -3.25
C GLY A 12 8.38 -24.34 -4.13
N GLU A 13 9.68 -24.11 -4.33
CA GLU A 13 10.14 -22.94 -5.08
C GLU A 13 10.50 -23.24 -6.55
N PRO A 14 10.15 -22.34 -7.50
CA PRO A 14 10.45 -22.55 -8.90
C PRO A 14 11.95 -22.41 -9.13
N ILE A 15 12.59 -23.50 -9.53
CA ILE A 15 13.99 -23.52 -9.97
C ILE A 15 14.03 -22.95 -11.38
N ASP A 16 14.70 -21.81 -11.57
CA ASP A 16 15.08 -21.37 -12.91
C ASP A 16 16.30 -22.17 -13.40
N ASN A 17 16.35 -22.42 -14.72
CA ASN A 17 17.27 -23.40 -15.31
C ASN A 17 18.77 -23.00 -15.30
N ASN A 18 19.15 -21.93 -14.59
CA ASN A 18 20.52 -21.41 -14.59
C ASN A 18 21.15 -21.21 -13.21
N GLY A 19 20.49 -21.59 -12.10
CA GLY A 19 21.14 -21.65 -10.79
C GLY A 19 21.69 -20.30 -10.27
N LEU A 20 21.32 -19.19 -10.90
CA LEU A 20 21.55 -17.86 -10.36
C LEU A 20 20.23 -17.42 -9.74
N GLN A 21 20.16 -17.53 -8.41
CA GLN A 21 19.19 -16.78 -7.62
C GLN A 21 19.20 -15.34 -8.13
N ALA A 22 18.02 -14.83 -8.50
CA ALA A 22 17.85 -13.40 -8.78
C ALA A 22 18.55 -12.61 -7.67
N PRO A 23 19.32 -11.56 -7.99
CA PRO A 23 20.06 -10.82 -6.97
C PRO A 23 19.05 -10.32 -5.93
N MET A 24 19.12 -10.92 -4.75
CA MET A 24 18.35 -10.46 -3.60
C MET A 24 18.67 -8.98 -3.39
N SER A 25 17.66 -8.22 -3.01
CA SER A 25 17.82 -6.78 -2.81
C SER A 25 18.89 -6.53 -1.75
N LYS A 26 19.71 -5.47 -1.92
CA LYS A 26 20.86 -5.16 -1.03
C LYS A 26 20.51 -5.10 0.47
N GLU A 27 19.24 -4.90 0.79
CA GLU A 27 18.71 -4.84 2.16
C GLU A 27 18.56 -6.23 2.77
N GLU A 28 18.19 -7.24 1.98
CA GLU A 28 18.05 -8.63 2.42
C GLU A 28 19.41 -9.24 2.82
N ASP A 29 20.49 -8.87 2.13
CA ASP A 29 21.87 -9.25 2.46
C ASP A 29 22.32 -8.73 3.84
N PHE A 30 21.87 -7.53 4.24
CA PHE A 30 22.26 -6.91 5.49
C PHE A 30 21.61 -7.58 6.71
N PHE A 31 20.32 -7.90 6.63
CA PHE A 31 19.61 -8.54 7.75
C PHE A 31 20.07 -9.98 7.98
N GLN A 32 20.39 -10.71 6.90
CA GLN A 32 20.97 -12.04 7.00
C GLN A 32 22.37 -12.03 7.63
N LEU A 33 23.22 -11.06 7.27
CA LEU A 33 24.55 -10.89 7.87
C LEU A 33 24.49 -10.66 9.39
N LEU A 34 23.42 -10.01 9.86
CA LEU A 34 23.20 -9.72 11.29
C LEU A 34 22.49 -10.87 12.04
N GLY A 35 22.15 -11.98 11.38
CA GLY A 35 21.36 -13.07 11.99
C GLY A 35 19.95 -12.63 12.41
N ILE A 36 19.45 -11.54 11.81
CA ILE A 36 18.12 -11.02 12.08
C ILE A 36 17.17 -11.71 11.12
N ASN A 37 16.29 -12.56 11.65
CA ASN A 37 15.22 -13.13 10.85
C ASN A 37 14.32 -12.00 10.31
N PRO A 38 13.93 -12.05 9.04
CA PRO A 38 13.01 -11.07 8.48
C PRO A 38 11.72 -11.08 9.29
N ILE A 39 11.23 -9.89 9.61
CA ILE A 39 10.04 -9.72 10.41
C ILE A 39 8.84 -10.23 9.58
N PRO A 40 8.05 -11.22 10.05
CA PRO A 40 7.02 -11.89 9.25
C PRO A 40 5.72 -11.07 9.15
N TYR A 41 5.81 -9.75 9.10
CA TYR A 41 4.64 -8.89 8.94
C TYR A 41 4.43 -8.56 7.47
N ARG A 42 3.19 -8.72 7.02
CA ARG A 42 2.76 -8.20 5.72
C ARG A 42 2.31 -6.76 5.89
N THR A 43 2.68 -5.92 4.94
CA THR A 43 2.30 -4.51 4.91
C THR A 43 1.28 -4.27 3.80
N TYR A 44 0.34 -3.37 4.04
CA TYR A 44 -0.77 -3.06 3.15
C TYR A 44 -1.01 -1.57 3.15
N LEU A 45 -1.43 -1.03 2.00
CA LEU A 45 -1.88 0.35 1.89
C LEU A 45 -3.42 0.39 1.98
N GLY A 46 -3.95 1.20 2.89
CA GLY A 46 -5.39 1.39 3.06
C GLY A 46 -5.78 2.87 2.97
N PHE A 47 -6.97 3.14 2.43
CA PHE A 47 -7.55 4.50 2.34
C PHE A 47 -8.77 4.69 3.26
N GLU A 48 -9.03 3.77 4.19
CA GLU A 48 -10.24 3.75 5.02
C GLU A 48 -10.44 5.06 5.78
N LEU A 49 -9.38 5.57 6.42
CA LEU A 49 -9.44 6.83 7.17
C LEU A 49 -9.72 8.03 6.26
N LEU A 50 -9.11 8.04 5.07
CA LEU A 50 -9.31 9.11 4.08
C LEU A 50 -10.76 9.12 3.57
N ILE A 51 -11.31 7.93 3.31
CA ILE A 51 -12.67 7.74 2.84
C ILE A 51 -13.67 8.12 3.94
N ALA A 52 -13.45 7.70 5.18
CA ALA A 52 -14.32 8.02 6.31
C ALA A 52 -14.44 9.55 6.53
N GLU A 53 -13.33 10.27 6.38
CA GLU A 53 -13.29 11.74 6.48
C GLU A 53 -14.08 12.40 5.33
N ILE A 54 -14.04 11.85 4.11
CA ILE A 54 -14.84 12.34 2.98
C ILE A 54 -16.33 12.03 3.22
N GLU A 55 -16.66 10.85 3.74
CA GLU A 55 -18.03 10.48 4.11
C GLU A 55 -18.59 11.41 5.18
N GLU A 56 -17.78 11.85 6.15
CA GLU A 56 -18.17 12.87 7.11
C GLU A 56 -18.48 14.22 6.45
N LYS A 57 -17.61 14.70 5.56
CA LYS A 57 -17.84 15.94 4.81
C LYS A 57 -19.12 15.85 3.98
N ALA A 58 -19.40 14.69 3.37
CA ALA A 58 -20.59 14.44 2.57
C ALA A 58 -21.90 14.51 3.38
N ARG A 59 -21.87 14.29 4.71
CA ARG A 59 -23.07 14.42 5.57
C ARG A 59 -23.52 15.86 5.76
N ARG A 60 -22.67 16.85 5.48
CA ARG A 60 -23.01 18.28 5.58
C ARG A 60 -23.91 18.66 4.39
N LYS A 61 -25.20 18.89 4.65
CA LYS A 61 -26.24 19.03 3.62
C LYS A 61 -26.12 20.33 2.80
N ASP A 62 -25.66 21.43 3.41
CA ASP A 62 -25.68 22.77 2.80
C ASP A 62 -24.29 23.38 2.62
N SER A 63 -23.33 22.59 2.16
CA SER A 63 -21.98 23.09 1.86
C SER A 63 -21.51 22.62 0.50
N ALA A 64 -20.88 23.53 -0.27
CA ALA A 64 -20.22 23.21 -1.53
C ALA A 64 -19.18 22.08 -1.34
N LEU A 65 -18.53 22.04 -0.18
CA LEU A 65 -17.61 20.96 0.19
C LEU A 65 -18.34 19.62 0.38
N GLY A 66 -19.54 19.62 0.94
CA GLY A 66 -20.37 18.42 1.09
C GLY A 66 -20.86 17.89 -0.26
N GLU A 67 -21.21 18.77 -1.20
CA GLU A 67 -21.53 18.37 -2.57
C GLU A 67 -20.33 17.78 -3.29
N MET A 68 -19.16 18.42 -3.19
CA MET A 68 -17.91 17.88 -3.74
C MET A 68 -17.59 16.51 -3.14
N ALA A 69 -17.72 16.35 -1.82
CA ALA A 69 -17.51 15.06 -1.16
C ALA A 69 -18.44 13.96 -1.70
N ARG A 70 -19.73 14.27 -1.93
CA ARG A 70 -20.69 13.32 -2.53
C ARG A 70 -20.28 12.93 -3.96
N LEU A 71 -19.77 13.86 -4.76
CA LEU A 71 -19.25 13.57 -6.09
C LEU A 71 -18.03 12.64 -6.05
N VAL A 72 -17.11 12.87 -5.11
CA VAL A 72 -15.94 11.99 -4.91
C VAL A 72 -16.38 10.58 -4.50
N LEU A 73 -17.32 10.45 -3.57
CA LEU A 73 -17.85 9.15 -3.16
C LEU A 73 -18.52 8.40 -4.32
N LYS A 74 -19.24 9.11 -5.20
CA LYS A 74 -19.81 8.53 -6.42
C LYS A 74 -18.75 8.05 -7.41
N GLN A 75 -17.60 8.71 -7.48
CA GLN A 75 -16.47 8.20 -8.28
C GLN A 75 -15.84 6.98 -7.63
N LEU A 76 -15.74 6.96 -6.29
CA LEU A 76 -15.21 5.85 -5.52
C LEU A 76 -16.04 4.56 -5.68
N GLU A 77 -17.35 4.66 -5.91
CA GLU A 77 -18.20 3.51 -6.28
C GLU A 77 -17.70 2.77 -7.54
N LYS A 78 -16.98 3.45 -8.43
CA LYS A 78 -16.38 2.86 -9.66
C LYS A 78 -14.99 2.26 -9.41
N ALA A 79 -14.44 2.40 -8.21
CA ALA A 79 -13.13 1.90 -7.82
C ALA A 79 -13.19 1.20 -6.45
N PRO A 80 -13.98 0.11 -6.30
CA PRO A 80 -14.15 -0.61 -5.04
C PRO A 80 -12.83 -1.15 -4.47
N GLU A 81 -11.82 -1.38 -5.31
CA GLU A 81 -10.46 -1.76 -4.92
C GLU A 81 -9.80 -0.77 -3.95
N LEU A 82 -10.18 0.52 -3.99
CA LEU A 82 -9.67 1.53 -3.05
C LEU A 82 -10.31 1.45 -1.67
N ARG A 83 -11.39 0.66 -1.50
CA ARG A 83 -12.03 0.38 -0.20
C ARG A 83 -11.48 -0.87 0.47
N GLN A 84 -10.45 -1.49 -0.08
CA GLN A 84 -9.81 -2.69 0.46
C GLN A 84 -8.31 -2.45 0.67
N PRO A 85 -7.65 -3.25 1.53
CA PRO A 85 -6.19 -3.23 1.62
C PRO A 85 -5.54 -3.50 0.26
N ILE A 86 -4.64 -2.63 -0.17
CA ILE A 86 -3.95 -2.69 -1.45
C ILE A 86 -2.58 -3.35 -1.24
N GLU A 87 -2.39 -4.50 -1.91
CA GLU A 87 -1.09 -5.18 -2.03
C GLU A 87 -0.35 -4.74 -3.31
N ASN A 88 -1.08 -4.60 -4.42
CA ASN A 88 -0.51 -4.19 -5.70
C ASN A 88 -0.55 -2.66 -5.85
N LEU A 89 0.62 -2.03 -5.76
CA LEU A 89 0.77 -0.58 -5.89
C LEU A 89 0.46 -0.04 -7.29
N ASP A 90 0.39 -0.88 -8.33
CA ASP A 90 -0.03 -0.44 -9.67
C ASP A 90 -1.46 0.13 -9.66
N ILE A 91 -2.30 -0.35 -8.72
CA ILE A 91 -3.67 0.17 -8.51
C ILE A 91 -3.62 1.65 -8.12
N VAL A 92 -2.64 2.04 -7.30
CA VAL A 92 -2.46 3.43 -6.87
C VAL A 92 -2.15 4.33 -8.07
N GLU A 93 -1.30 3.87 -8.98
CA GLU A 93 -0.98 4.61 -10.19
C GLU A 93 -2.17 4.70 -11.15
N GLN A 94 -2.87 3.58 -11.37
CA GLN A 94 -4.06 3.55 -12.24
C GLN A 94 -5.18 4.47 -11.75
N LYS A 95 -5.27 4.71 -10.42
CA LYS A 95 -6.30 5.54 -9.79
C LYS A 95 -5.75 6.85 -9.23
N ARG A 96 -4.55 7.27 -9.66
CA ARG A 96 -3.83 8.44 -9.15
C ARG A 96 -4.68 9.70 -9.09
N GLU A 97 -5.49 9.96 -10.11
CA GLU A 97 -6.34 11.16 -10.17
C GLU A 97 -7.41 11.17 -9.07
N LEU A 98 -8.11 10.05 -8.89
CA LEU A 98 -9.13 9.89 -7.85
C LEU A 98 -8.50 10.00 -6.46
N ILE A 99 -7.35 9.34 -6.25
CA ILE A 99 -6.60 9.41 -4.98
C ILE A 99 -6.16 10.84 -4.69
N SER A 100 -5.66 11.56 -5.70
CA SER A 100 -5.25 12.97 -5.57
C SER A 100 -6.44 13.86 -5.18
N LEU A 101 -7.61 13.60 -5.75
CA LEU A 101 -8.84 14.32 -5.42
C LEU A 101 -9.29 14.04 -3.97
N MET A 102 -9.25 12.78 -3.53
CA MET A 102 -9.51 12.41 -2.14
C MET A 102 -8.54 13.11 -1.18
N MET A 103 -7.25 13.11 -1.49
CA MET A 103 -6.22 13.78 -0.71
C MET A 103 -6.44 15.30 -0.65
N ALA A 104 -6.81 15.93 -1.77
CA ALA A 104 -7.09 17.37 -1.82
C ALA A 104 -8.30 17.79 -0.96
N MET A 105 -9.26 16.89 -0.76
CA MET A 105 -10.43 17.08 0.10
C MET A 105 -10.12 16.98 1.60
N VAL A 106 -9.06 16.26 1.95
CA VAL A 106 -8.68 16.02 3.35
C VAL A 106 -7.54 16.94 3.78
N ILE A 107 -6.58 17.21 2.90
CA ILE A 107 -5.43 18.07 3.20
C ILE A 107 -5.84 19.55 3.02
N PRO A 108 -5.84 20.35 4.11
CA PRO A 108 -6.19 21.76 4.02
C PRO A 108 -5.26 22.50 3.05
N PRO A 109 -5.77 23.43 2.24
CA PRO A 109 -4.95 24.16 1.28
C PRO A 109 -3.82 24.98 1.95
N ALA A 110 -4.03 25.42 3.20
CA ALA A 110 -3.03 26.14 3.99
C ALA A 110 -1.79 25.31 4.32
N THR A 111 -1.89 23.97 4.31
CA THR A 111 -0.80 23.06 4.68
C THR A 111 0.03 22.59 3.48
N ARG A 112 -0.46 22.79 2.24
CA ARG A 112 0.21 22.31 1.01
C ARG A 112 1.60 22.89 0.77
N ARG A 113 1.95 24.02 1.38
CA ARG A 113 3.24 24.72 1.17
C ARG A 113 4.35 24.26 2.14
N LYS A 114 4.03 23.46 3.18
CA LYS A 114 4.98 23.11 4.25
C LYS A 114 5.62 21.72 4.12
N SER A 115 5.31 20.94 3.09
CA SER A 115 5.84 19.56 2.91
C SER A 115 6.77 19.38 1.70
N LEU A 116 7.29 20.47 1.12
CA LEU A 116 8.26 20.45 0.02
C LEU A 116 9.51 21.28 0.35
N ALA A 117 9.93 21.25 1.62
CA ALA A 117 11.19 21.84 2.08
C ALA A 117 12.06 20.74 2.68
#